data_AF-A0A6G0XJ88-F1
#
_entry.id   AF-A0A6G0XJ88-F1
#
_cell.length_a   1.000
_cell.length_b   1.000
_cell.length_c   1.000
_cell.angle_alpha   90.00
_cell.angle_beta   90.00
_cell.angle_gamma   90.00
#
_symmetry.space_group_name_H-M   'P 1'
#
loop_
_entity.id
_entity.type
_entity.pdbx_description
1 polymer ?
#
loop_
_entity_poly.entity_id
_entity_poly.type
_entity_poly.pdbx_seq_one_letter_code
_entity_poly.pdbx_strand_id
1 'polypeptide(L)'
;MQRFLQLSAEEAASALRPTLVKGRWQKPMLSLRQQATIKKTAIRNGTVGAWTPGQGGWLAAWDAPKKHTVMRPPKGHANERREEERVKKIQAAMEAMPKKLEEHRAAVLKAKPIKGLEKWLNETQAY
;
A
#
# COMPACT_ATOMS: atom_id res chain seq x y z
N MET A 1 -27.93 28.09 10.02
CA MET A 1 -26.76 28.69 10.70
C MET A 1 -27.17 29.57 11.88
N GLN A 2 -28.19 30.43 11.76
CA GLN A 2 -28.65 31.27 12.87
C GLN A 2 -28.91 30.50 14.17
N ARG A 3 -29.59 29.34 14.08
CA ARG A 3 -29.82 28.48 15.26
C ARG A 3 -28.54 27.97 15.94
N PHE A 4 -27.46 27.75 15.19
CA PHE A 4 -26.18 27.30 15.76
C PHE A 4 -25.46 28.44 16.50
N LEU A 5 -25.54 29.68 15.99
CA LEU A 5 -24.90 30.83 16.61
C LEU A 5 -25.50 31.17 17.99
N GLN A 6 -26.76 30.81 18.23
CA GLN A 6 -27.45 31.06 19.51
C GLN A 6 -27.12 30.02 20.59
N LEU A 7 -26.44 28.92 20.24
CA LEU A 7 -26.11 27.86 21.19
C LEU A 7 -25.03 28.32 22.17
N SER A 8 -25.06 27.73 23.38
CA SER A 8 -23.94 27.82 24.30
C SER A 8 -22.68 27.15 23.71
N ALA A 9 -21.51 27.41 24.27
CA ALA A 9 -20.28 26.78 23.78
C ALA A 9 -20.31 25.25 23.88
N GLU A 10 -20.93 24.70 24.93
CA GLU A 10 -21.05 23.25 25.15
C GLU A 10 -22.03 22.61 24.17
N GLU A 11 -23.19 23.25 23.98
CA GLU A 11 -24.19 22.80 23.01
C GLU A 11 -23.65 22.87 21.58
N ALA A 12 -22.96 23.95 21.24
CA ALA A 12 -22.29 24.09 19.95
C ALA A 12 -21.25 22.98 19.74
N ALA A 13 -20.43 22.67 20.76
CA ALA A 13 -19.47 21.57 20.69
C ALA A 13 -20.14 20.21 20.41
N SER A 14 -21.28 19.94 21.06
CA SER A 14 -22.05 18.72 20.84
C SER A 14 -22.67 18.68 19.43
N ALA A 15 -23.14 19.82 18.94
CA ALA A 15 -23.79 19.95 17.63
C ALA A 15 -22.81 19.77 16.45
N LEU A 16 -21.52 19.98 16.68
CA LEU A 16 -20.46 19.77 15.68
C LEU A 16 -20.07 18.29 15.51
N ARG A 17 -20.37 17.44 16.50
CA ARG A 17 -20.01 16.02 16.51
C ARG A 17 -21.20 15.13 16.14
N PRO A 18 -20.98 13.99 15.46
CA PRO A 18 -22.04 13.01 15.25
C PRO A 18 -22.46 12.40 16.60
N THR A 19 -23.74 12.12 16.75
CA THR A 19 -24.32 11.55 17.98
C THR A 19 -24.98 10.21 17.68
N LEU A 20 -24.93 9.28 18.64
CA LEU A 20 -25.57 7.97 18.52
C LEU A 20 -26.98 8.05 19.11
N VAL A 21 -28.01 7.93 18.29
CA VAL A 21 -29.42 8.00 18.71
C VAL A 21 -30.15 6.76 18.24
N LYS A 22 -30.71 5.99 19.18
CA LYS A 22 -31.47 4.74 18.91
C LYS A 22 -30.69 3.76 18.00
N GLY A 23 -29.40 3.57 18.29
CA GLY A 23 -28.52 2.66 17.55
C GLY A 23 -28.08 3.15 16.16
N ARG A 24 -28.41 4.40 15.77
CA ARG A 24 -27.98 4.99 14.50
C ARG A 24 -27.16 6.25 14.73
N TRP A 25 -26.05 6.37 14.01
CA TRP A 25 -25.25 7.59 14.00
C TRP A 25 -25.98 8.68 13.23
N GLN A 26 -26.33 9.75 13.94
CA GLN A 26 -26.90 10.95 13.36
C GLN A 26 -25.79 11.89 12.92
N LYS A 27 -25.98 12.51 11.77
CA LYS A 27 -25.07 13.54 11.26
C LYS A 27 -25.06 14.76 12.21
N PRO A 28 -23.93 15.47 12.34
CA PRO A 28 -23.89 16.71 13.10
C PRO A 28 -24.85 17.75 12.53
N MET A 29 -25.20 18.74 13.34
CA MET A 29 -26.10 19.83 12.96
C MET A 29 -25.55 20.64 11.78
N LEU A 30 -24.23 20.76 11.68
CA LEU A 30 -23.53 21.45 10.61
C LEU A 30 -22.60 20.49 9.86
N SER A 31 -22.60 20.59 8.53
CA SER A 31 -21.64 19.84 7.70
C SER A 31 -20.22 20.35 7.88
N LEU A 32 -19.22 19.50 7.66
CA LEU A 32 -17.80 19.88 7.78
C LEU A 32 -17.43 21.13 6.95
N ARG A 33 -18.06 21.31 5.78
CA ARG A 33 -17.86 22.51 4.96
C ARG A 33 -18.37 23.77 5.67
N GLN A 34 -19.55 23.71 6.28
CA GLN A 34 -20.11 24.84 7.04
C GLN A 34 -19.25 25.16 8.27
N GLN A 35 -18.78 24.13 8.98
CA GLN A 35 -17.85 24.29 10.10
C GLN A 35 -16.58 25.01 9.67
N ALA A 36 -15.98 24.61 8.54
CA ALA A 36 -14.79 25.26 7.98
C ALA A 36 -15.07 26.72 7.58
N THR A 37 -16.24 27.03 7.03
CA THR A 37 -16.64 28.42 6.73
C THR A 37 -16.76 29.25 8.00
N ILE A 38 -17.41 28.74 9.04
CA ILE A 38 -17.55 29.42 10.35
C ILE A 38 -16.17 29.68 10.96
N LYS A 39 -15.29 28.69 10.91
CA LYS A 39 -13.91 28.85 11.37
C LYS A 39 -13.18 29.95 10.60
N LYS A 40 -13.30 30.00 9.26
CA LYS A 40 -12.70 31.05 8.43
C LYS A 40 -13.26 32.43 8.77
N THR A 41 -14.57 32.55 9.02
CA THR A 41 -15.17 33.82 9.44
C THR A 41 -14.73 34.24 10.83
N ALA A 42 -14.58 33.30 11.77
CA ALA A 42 -14.06 33.59 13.11
C ALA A 42 -12.62 34.08 13.07
N ILE A 43 -11.77 33.46 12.23
CA ILE A 43 -10.39 33.92 11.96
C ILE A 43 -10.40 35.34 11.41
N ARG A 44 -11.23 35.62 10.40
CA ARG A 44 -11.33 36.96 9.79
C ARG A 44 -11.75 38.02 10.80
N ASN A 45 -12.66 37.68 11.70
CA ASN A 45 -13.22 38.61 12.68
C ASN A 45 -12.42 38.68 13.99
N GLY A 46 -11.31 37.93 14.13
CA GLY A 46 -10.51 37.90 15.35
C GLY A 46 -11.21 37.25 16.56
N THR A 47 -12.24 36.43 16.33
CA THR A 47 -13.05 35.77 17.39
C THR A 47 -12.63 34.32 17.64
N VAL A 48 -11.36 34.01 17.37
CA VAL A 48 -10.78 32.69 17.64
C VAL A 48 -10.33 32.62 19.09
N GLY A 49 -10.72 31.57 19.81
CA GLY A 49 -10.40 31.38 21.23
C GLY A 49 -11.53 31.75 22.19
N ALA A 50 -12.57 32.44 21.71
CA ALA A 50 -13.79 32.71 22.45
C ALA A 50 -15.03 32.30 21.64
N TRP A 51 -16.09 31.91 22.33
CA TRP A 51 -17.41 31.69 21.74
C TRP A 51 -18.44 32.53 22.50
N THR A 52 -19.06 33.49 21.82
CA THR A 52 -20.13 34.31 22.38
C THR A 52 -21.45 33.97 21.66
N PRO A 53 -22.50 33.53 22.40
CA PRO A 53 -23.81 33.30 21.80
C PRO A 53 -24.31 34.53 21.04
N GLY A 54 -24.86 34.32 19.85
CA GLY A 54 -25.36 35.35 18.94
C GLY A 54 -24.29 35.99 18.04
N GLN A 55 -23.07 36.18 18.54
CA GLN A 55 -21.95 36.78 17.78
C GLN A 55 -21.07 35.72 17.11
N GLY A 56 -21.02 34.51 17.67
CA GLY A 56 -20.26 33.37 17.18
C GLY A 56 -18.82 33.34 17.68
N GLY A 57 -17.95 32.66 16.95
CA GLY A 57 -16.55 32.47 17.30
C GLY A 57 -16.05 31.07 16.92
N TRP A 58 -14.86 30.73 17.36
CA TRP A 58 -14.33 29.36 17.18
C TRP A 58 -13.37 29.00 18.30
N LEU A 59 -13.64 27.90 19.00
CA LEU A 59 -12.75 27.39 20.04
C LEU A 59 -11.73 26.41 19.44
N ALA A 60 -10.46 26.54 19.84
CA ALA A 60 -9.40 25.65 19.37
C ALA A 60 -9.66 24.17 19.73
N ALA A 61 -10.35 23.91 20.84
CA ALA A 61 -10.74 22.57 21.27
C ALA A 61 -11.74 21.87 20.31
N TRP A 62 -12.39 22.62 19.40
CA TRP A 62 -13.28 22.05 18.40
C TRP A 62 -12.55 21.53 17.16
N ASP A 63 -11.26 21.85 17.02
CA ASP A 63 -10.47 21.35 15.91
C ASP A 63 -10.19 19.85 16.06
N ALA A 64 -10.40 19.11 14.97
CA ALA A 64 -9.94 17.73 14.89
C ALA A 64 -8.41 17.69 14.87
N PRO A 65 -7.76 16.73 15.56
CA PRO A 65 -6.32 16.57 15.50
C PRO A 65 -5.88 16.32 14.05
N LYS A 66 -4.91 17.09 13.58
CA LYS A 66 -4.35 16.89 12.22
C LYS A 66 -3.59 15.56 12.21
N LYS A 67 -4.03 14.63 11.36
CA LYS A 67 -3.28 13.40 11.11
C LYS A 67 -1.96 13.77 10.43
N HIS A 68 -0.84 13.58 11.13
CA HIS A 68 0.46 13.61 10.51
C HIS A 68 0.61 12.34 9.66
N THR A 69 0.94 12.51 8.39
CA THR A 69 1.26 11.35 7.53
C THR A 69 2.77 11.25 7.49
N VAL A 70 3.32 10.25 8.17
CA VAL A 70 4.73 9.90 8.02
C VAL A 70 4.90 9.22 6.66
N MET A 71 5.82 9.72 5.85
CA MET A 71 6.15 9.10 4.57
C MET A 71 6.66 7.67 4.82
N ARG A 72 5.96 6.69 4.25
CA ARG A 72 6.43 5.31 4.29
C ARG A 72 7.54 5.13 3.24
N PRO A 73 8.54 4.27 3.50
CA PRO A 73 9.50 3.93 2.48
C PRO A 73 8.77 3.32 1.25
N PRO A 74 9.23 3.61 0.03
CA PRO A 74 8.63 3.05 -1.17
C PRO A 74 8.81 1.53 -1.19
N LYS A 75 7.83 0.82 -1.74
CA LYS A 75 7.83 -0.65 -1.84
C LYS A 75 8.95 -1.22 -2.72
N GLY A 76 9.49 -0.40 -3.63
CA GLY A 76 10.38 -0.84 -4.71
C GLY A 76 9.66 -1.55 -5.85
N HIS A 77 10.34 -1.68 -6.99
CA HIS A 77 9.83 -2.35 -8.18
C HIS A 77 9.78 -3.89 -8.00
N ALA A 78 9.08 -4.59 -8.89
CA ALA A 78 9.03 -6.05 -8.85
C ALA A 78 10.42 -6.70 -9.06
N ASN A 79 11.28 -6.06 -9.87
CA ASN A 79 12.62 -6.57 -10.18
C ASN A 79 13.56 -6.45 -8.98
N GLU A 80 13.55 -5.31 -8.30
CA GLU A 80 14.35 -5.06 -7.08
C GLU A 80 13.97 -6.04 -5.97
N ARG A 81 12.66 -6.23 -5.73
CA ARG A 81 12.18 -7.17 -4.71
C ARG A 81 12.53 -8.63 -4.98
N ARG A 82 12.79 -9.02 -6.23
CA ARG A 82 13.08 -10.40 -6.64
C ARG A 82 14.55 -10.60 -7.00
N GLU A 83 15.40 -9.60 -6.77
CA GLU A 83 16.79 -9.63 -7.17
C GLU A 83 17.53 -10.79 -6.51
N GLU A 84 17.37 -10.97 -5.20
CA GLU A 84 18.01 -12.05 -4.44
C GLU A 84 17.63 -13.44 -4.96
N GLU A 85 16.34 -13.65 -5.25
CA GLU A 85 15.87 -14.92 -5.81
C GLU A 85 16.47 -15.18 -7.20
N ARG A 86 16.56 -14.14 -8.03
CA ARG A 86 17.16 -14.22 -9.36
C ARG A 86 18.65 -14.55 -9.28
N VAL A 87 19.39 -13.92 -8.37
CA VAL A 87 20.81 -14.18 -8.15
C VAL A 87 21.03 -15.62 -7.68
N LYS A 88 20.25 -16.12 -6.72
CA LYS A 88 20.32 -17.52 -6.26
C LYS A 88 20.10 -18.52 -7.38
N LYS A 89 19.12 -18.26 -8.26
CA LYS A 89 18.85 -19.11 -9.43
C LYS A 89 20.02 -19.14 -10.41
N ILE A 90 20.66 -18.00 -10.65
CA ILE A 90 21.83 -17.91 -11.53
C ILE A 90 23.01 -18.67 -10.93
N GLN A 91 23.30 -18.49 -9.63
CA GLN A 91 24.38 -19.19 -8.94
C GLN A 91 24.20 -20.71 -8.99
N ALA A 92 23.00 -21.21 -8.65
CA ALA A 92 22.71 -22.65 -8.73
C ALA A 92 22.85 -23.20 -10.15
N ALA A 93 22.46 -22.42 -11.18
CA ALA A 93 22.62 -22.82 -12.57
C ALA A 93 24.09 -22.88 -13.00
N MET A 94 24.92 -21.95 -12.51
CA MET A 94 26.36 -21.95 -12.76
C MET A 94 27.07 -23.12 -12.08
N GLU A 95 26.75 -23.41 -10.83
CA GLU A 95 27.30 -24.55 -10.09
C GLU A 95 26.97 -25.88 -10.76
N ALA A 96 25.76 -26.03 -11.30
CA ALA A 96 25.34 -27.22 -12.03
C ALA A 96 25.90 -27.33 -13.46
N MET A 97 26.54 -26.28 -13.98
CA MET A 97 26.97 -26.21 -15.38
C MET A 97 28.01 -27.28 -15.77
N PRO A 98 29.08 -27.55 -14.98
CA PRO A 98 30.09 -28.55 -15.36
C PRO A 98 29.49 -29.94 -15.56
N LYS A 99 28.61 -30.38 -14.65
CA LYS A 99 27.92 -31.67 -14.75
C LYS A 99 27.07 -31.77 -16.02
N LYS A 100 26.30 -30.72 -16.33
CA LYS A 100 25.48 -30.68 -17.56
C LYS A 100 26.35 -30.75 -18.83
N LEU A 101 27.53 -30.14 -18.81
CA LEU A 101 28.47 -30.23 -19.94
C LEU A 101 29.00 -31.65 -20.12
N GLU A 102 29.34 -32.35 -19.03
CA GLU A 102 29.79 -33.75 -19.08
C GLU A 102 28.69 -34.68 -19.57
N GLU A 103 27.48 -34.57 -19.03
CA GLU A 103 26.31 -35.33 -19.47
C GLU A 103 26.02 -35.10 -20.96
N HIS A 104 26.08 -33.85 -21.41
CA HIS A 104 25.90 -33.51 -22.82
C HIS A 104 27.00 -34.10 -23.70
N ARG A 105 28.27 -34.00 -23.30
CA ARG A 105 29.39 -34.59 -24.04
C ARG A 105 29.27 -36.11 -24.15
N ALA A 106 28.90 -36.77 -23.06
CA ALA A 106 28.65 -38.21 -23.04
C ALA A 106 27.48 -38.61 -23.94
N ALA A 107 26.37 -37.84 -23.90
CA ALA A 107 25.22 -38.06 -24.77
C ALA A 107 25.58 -37.89 -26.26
N VAL A 108 26.35 -36.86 -26.61
CA VAL A 108 26.84 -36.64 -27.98
C VAL A 108 27.73 -37.79 -28.44
N LEU A 109 28.62 -38.30 -27.58
CA LEU A 109 29.46 -39.45 -27.91
C LEU A 109 28.62 -40.71 -28.15
N LYS A 110 27.64 -40.99 -27.28
CA LYS A 110 26.73 -42.14 -27.40
C LYS A 110 25.84 -42.06 -28.64
N ALA A 111 25.45 -40.84 -29.04
CA ALA A 111 24.62 -40.62 -30.23
C ALA A 111 25.39 -40.80 -31.55
N LYS A 112 26.73 -40.85 -31.53
CA LYS A 112 27.51 -41.12 -32.74
C LYS A 112 27.23 -42.55 -33.23
N PRO A 113 27.08 -42.76 -34.54
CA PRO A 113 26.88 -44.09 -35.08
C PRO A 113 28.10 -44.97 -34.78
N ILE A 114 27.83 -46.24 -34.44
CA ILE A 114 28.86 -47.26 -34.22
C ILE A 114 29.58 -47.52 -35.55
N LYS A 115 30.91 -47.53 -35.55
CA LYS A 115 31.76 -47.70 -36.74
C LYS A 115 32.73 -48.86 -36.56
N GLY A 116 33.15 -49.50 -37.66
CA GLY A 116 34.20 -50.51 -37.66
C GLY A 116 33.78 -51.85 -37.04
N LEU A 117 34.70 -52.50 -36.31
CA LEU A 117 34.53 -53.83 -35.73
C LEU A 117 33.33 -53.91 -34.77
N GLU A 118 33.09 -52.86 -33.99
CA GLU A 118 31.95 -52.80 -33.06
C GLU A 118 30.60 -52.75 -33.78
N LYS A 119 30.54 -52.19 -34.99
CA LYS A 119 29.32 -52.23 -35.82
C LYS A 119 29.09 -53.66 -36.30
N TRP A 120 30.14 -54.28 -36.83
CA TRP A 120 30.09 -55.65 -37.36
C TRP A 120 29.75 -56.70 -36.30
N LEU A 121 30.24 -56.55 -35.07
CA LEU A 121 29.94 -57.45 -33.94
C LEU A 121 28.53 -57.27 -33.37
N ASN A 122 27.94 -56.07 -33.49
CA ASN A 122 26.60 -55.77 -32.97
C ASN A 122 25.49 -55.90 -34.03
N GLU A 123 25.84 -55.98 -35.31
CA GLU A 123 24.91 -56.32 -36.39
C GLU A 123 24.52 -57.81 -36.26
N THR A 124 23.40 -58.07 -35.57
CA THR A 124 22.75 -59.39 -35.48
C THR A 124 21.94 -59.72 -36.73
N GLN A 125 22.40 -59.25 -37.90
CA GLN A 125 21.74 -59.57 -39.16
C GLN A 125 22.17 -60.97 -39.57
N ALA A 126 21.33 -61.95 -39.25
CA ALA A 126 21.41 -63.28 -39.83
C ALA A 126 21.34 -63.12 -41.35
N TYR A 127 22.32 -63.67 -42.06
CA TYR A 127 22.25 -63.86 -43.50
C TYR A 127 21.02 -64.70 -43.88
#